data_AF-A0A4U9V530-F1
#
_entry.id   AF-A0A4U9V530-F1
#
_cell.length_a   1.000
_cell.length_b   1.000
_cell.length_c   1.000
_cell.angle_alpha   90.00
_cell.angle_beta   90.00
_cell.angle_gamma   90.00
#
_symmetry.space_group_name_H-M   'P 1'
#
loop_
_entity.id
_entity.type
_entity.pdbx_description
1 polymer ?
#
loop_
_entity_poly.entity_id
_entity_poly.type
_entity_poly.pdbx_seq_one_letter_code
_entity_poly.pdbx_strand_id
1 'polypeptide(L)' 'MLGDICRFAEQGYSEARAAQLARLTGCPLQGQPAQAEAAVRDSLCLLRKSYRFDAKSGIGQLALAVNAGDSKRAWQR' A
#
# COMPACT_ATOMS: atom_id res chain seq x y z
N MET A 1 9.81 -14.24 1.24
CA MET A 1 10.06 -13.79 2.63
C MET A 1 9.46 -12.42 2.89
N LEU A 2 10.04 -11.29 2.44
CA LEU A 2 9.41 -9.96 2.67
C LEU A 2 8.09 -9.78 1.89
N GLY A 3 8.03 -10.28 0.65
CA GLY A 3 6.80 -10.22 -0.16
C GLY A 3 5.60 -10.90 0.51
N ASP A 4 5.82 -12.03 1.19
CA ASP A 4 4.77 -12.77 1.87
C ASP A 4 4.20 -11.99 3.06
N ILE A 5 5.06 -11.29 3.79
CA ILE A 5 4.68 -10.43 4.92
C ILE A 5 3.95 -9.17 4.41
N CYS A 6 4.47 -8.52 3.37
CA CYS A 6 3.88 -7.30 2.83
C CYS A 6 2.47 -7.53 2.24
N ARG A 7 2.13 -8.76 1.84
CA ARG A 7 0.78 -9.09 1.38
C ARG A 7 -0.29 -8.84 2.45
N PHE A 8 0.05 -8.92 3.73
CA PHE A 8 -0.87 -8.58 4.83
C PHE A 8 -1.21 -7.09 4.89
N ALA A 9 -0.34 -6.21 4.38
CA ALA A 9 -0.61 -4.77 4.33
C ALA A 9 -1.78 -4.42 3.40
N GLU A 10 -2.11 -5.28 2.43
CA GLU A 10 -3.25 -5.07 1.53
C GLU A 10 -4.60 -5.30 2.21
N GLN A 11 -4.62 -6.00 3.35
CA GLN A 11 -5.82 -6.23 4.15
C GLN A 11 -6.22 -4.99 4.98
N GLY A 12 -5.35 -3.97 5.03
CA GLY A 12 -5.57 -2.73 5.78
C GLY A 12 -5.39 -2.90 7.30
N TYR A 13 -5.48 -1.77 8.00
CA TYR A 13 -5.39 -1.73 9.47
C TYR A 13 -6.67 -2.24 10.13
N SER A 14 -6.57 -2.73 11.36
CA SER A 14 -7.73 -2.89 12.24
C SER A 14 -8.40 -1.54 12.52
N GLU A 15 -9.69 -1.57 12.88
CA GLU A 15 -10.44 -0.38 13.30
C GLU A 15 -9.75 0.38 14.44
N ALA A 16 -9.30 -0.34 15.47
CA ALA A 16 -8.58 0.24 16.61
C ALA A 16 -7.28 0.93 16.17
N ARG A 17 -6.52 0.29 15.29
CA ARG A 17 -5.25 0.84 14.79
C ARG A 17 -5.47 2.03 13.87
N ALA A 18 -6.45 1.96 12.96
CA ALA A 18 -6.81 3.07 12.10
C ALA A 18 -7.24 4.31 12.90
N ALA A 19 -8.07 4.13 13.93
CA ALA A 19 -8.48 5.22 14.83
C ALA A 19 -7.29 5.83 15.59
N GLN A 20 -6.36 5.00 16.08
CA GLN A 20 -5.13 5.48 16.71
C GLN A 20 -4.28 6.30 15.73
N LEU A 21 -4.03 5.79 14.53
CA LEU A 21 -3.21 6.46 13.53
C LEU A 21 -3.85 7.75 13.04
N ALA A 22 -5.18 7.78 12.85
CA ALA A 22 -5.91 8.98 12.47
C ALA A 22 -5.75 10.09 13.52
N ARG A 23 -5.84 9.74 14.81
CA ARG A 23 -5.58 10.68 15.91
C ARG A 23 -4.13 11.19 15.92
N LEU A 24 -3.16 10.33 15.66
CA LEU A 24 -1.74 10.69 15.72
C LEU A 24 -1.28 11.55 14.53
N THR A 25 -1.84 11.29 13.35
CA THR A 25 -1.38 11.91 12.10
C THR A 25 -2.29 13.04 11.61
N GLY A 26 -3.54 13.09 12.10
CA GLY A 26 -4.58 13.95 11.56
C GLY A 26 -5.12 13.52 10.19
N CYS A 27 -4.62 12.42 9.63
CA CYS A 27 -5.09 11.89 8.36
C CYS A 27 -6.25 10.93 8.58
N PRO A 28 -7.36 11.06 7.83
CA PRO A 28 -8.46 10.10 7.92
C PRO A 28 -8.00 8.73 7.41
N LEU A 29 -8.23 7.69 8.22
CA LEU A 29 -7.93 6.30 7.89
C LEU A 29 -9.15 5.44 8.16
N GLN A 30 -9.48 4.56 7.21
CA GLN A 30 -10.53 3.57 7.37
C GLN A 30 -9.89 2.27 7.86
N GLY A 31 -10.38 1.76 8.98
CA GLY A 31 -10.01 0.43 9.45
C GLY A 31 -10.92 -0.64 8.86
N GLN A 32 -10.46 -1.89 8.92
CA GLN A 32 -11.23 -3.07 8.57
C GLN A 32 -11.51 -3.92 9.81
N PRO A 33 -12.62 -4.67 9.83
CA PRO A 33 -12.87 -5.68 10.85
C PRO A 33 -11.67 -6.61 10.95
N ALA A 34 -11.30 -6.97 12.17
CA ALA A 34 -10.10 -7.76 12.42
C ALA A 34 -10.41 -8.90 13.38
N GLN A 35 -10.03 -10.12 12.98
CA GLN A 35 -9.87 -11.25 13.90
C GLN A 35 -8.54 -11.09 14.66
N ALA A 36 -8.31 -11.92 15.70
CA ALA A 36 -7.16 -11.80 16.61
C ALA A 36 -5.77 -11.78 15.90
N GLU A 37 -5.68 -12.20 14.65
CA GLU A 37 -4.48 -12.23 13.80
C GLU A 37 -4.06 -10.85 13.23
N ALA A 38 -4.70 -9.76 13.66
CA ALA A 38 -4.45 -8.40 13.17
C ALA A 38 -3.05 -7.83 13.47
N ALA A 39 -2.26 -8.46 14.35
CA ALA A 39 -1.01 -7.89 14.86
C ALA A 39 0.03 -7.58 13.76
N VAL A 40 0.13 -8.45 12.74
CA VAL A 40 1.10 -8.26 11.66
C VAL A 40 0.68 -7.09 10.76
N ARG A 41 -0.57 -7.05 10.30
CA ARG A 41 -1.05 -5.97 9.41
C ARG A 41 -1.05 -4.59 10.11
N ASP A 42 -1.29 -4.53 11.41
CA ASP A 42 -1.26 -3.29 12.20
C ASP A 42 0.15 -2.68 12.37
N SER A 43 1.16 -3.47 12.04
CA SER A 43 2.57 -3.10 12.08
C SER A 43 3.15 -2.77 10.69
N LEU A 44 2.35 -2.87 9.62
CA LEU A 44 2.79 -2.66 8.24
C LEU A 44 2.16 -1.43 7.62
N CYS A 45 2.94 -0.63 6.89
CA CYS A 45 2.44 0.49 6.10
C CYS A 45 2.99 0.44 4.68
N LEU A 46 2.11 0.48 3.68
CA LEU A 46 2.48 0.52 2.26
C LEU A 46 2.14 1.90 1.68
N LEU A 47 3.17 2.68 1.37
CA LEU A 47 3.02 4.00 0.74
C LEU A 47 2.69 3.85 -0.75
N ARG A 48 1.56 4.41 -1.18
CA ARG A 48 1.04 4.25 -2.55
C ARG A 48 1.46 5.37 -3.52
N LYS A 49 2.00 6.48 -3.02
CA LYS A 49 2.31 7.67 -3.82
C LYS A 49 3.81 7.97 -3.80
N SER A 50 4.39 8.05 -4.98
CA SER A 50 5.72 8.63 -5.19
C SER A 50 5.55 10.12 -5.52
N TYR A 51 6.22 10.98 -4.75
CA TYR A 51 6.26 12.43 -5.03
C TYR A 51 7.43 12.80 -5.96
N ARG A 52 8.44 11.94 -6.08
CA ARG A 52 9.61 12.17 -6.94
C ARG A 52 9.32 11.86 -8.41
N PHE A 53 8.53 10.82 -8.66
CA PHE A 53 8.15 10.39 -9.99
C PHE A 53 6.63 10.37 -10.07
N ASP A 54 6.06 11.36 -10.74
CA ASP A 54 4.61 11.46 -10.92
C ASP A 54 4.07 10.23 -11.66
N ALA A 55 2.85 9.80 -11.31
CA ALA A 55 2.22 8.62 -11.91
C ALA A 55 2.03 8.74 -13.43
N LYS A 56 1.98 9.96 -13.98
CA LYS A 56 1.89 10.24 -15.42
C LYS A 56 3.24 10.36 -16.10
N SER A 57 4.34 10.42 -15.36
CA SER A 57 5.69 10.41 -15.94
C SER A 57 6.01 9.05 -16.58
N GLY A 58 6.89 9.02 -17.57
CA GLY A 58 7.30 7.75 -18.21
C GLY A 58 7.84 6.72 -17.21
N ILE A 59 8.65 7.17 -16.23
CA ILE A 59 9.16 6.31 -15.16
C ILE A 59 8.01 5.79 -14.28
N GLY A 60 7.06 6.66 -13.92
CA GLY A 60 5.89 6.29 -13.11
C GLY A 60 5.00 5.26 -13.82
N GLN A 61 4.73 5.46 -15.11
CA GLN A 61 3.94 4.54 -15.93
C GLN A 61 4.63 3.18 -16.11
N LEU A 62 5.94 3.18 -16.36
CA LEU A 62 6.74 1.96 -16.44
C LEU A 62 6.72 1.19 -15.12
N ALA A 63 6.98 1.86 -14.01
CA ALA A 63 6.96 1.24 -12.69
C ALA A 63 5.59 0.62 -12.34
N LEU A 64 4.50 1.31 -12.69
CA LEU A 64 3.14 0.78 -12.54
C LEU A 64 2.90 -0.47 -13.38
N ALA A 65 3.33 -0.47 -14.66
CA ALA A 65 3.19 -1.62 -15.54
C ALA A 65 3.98 -2.84 -15.03
N VAL A 66 5.21 -2.62 -14.56
CA VAL A 66 6.05 -3.68 -13.97
C VAL A 66 5.40 -4.26 -12.71
N ASN A 67 4.92 -3.41 -11.79
CA ASN A 67 4.25 -3.86 -10.56
C ASN A 67 2.95 -4.64 -10.85
N ALA A 68 2.28 -4.35 -11.97
CA ALA A 68 1.09 -5.07 -12.42
C ALA A 68 1.39 -6.34 -13.23
N GLY A 69 2.66 -6.61 -13.56
CA GLY A 69 3.04 -7.70 -14.47
C GLY A 69 2.62 -7.47 -15.93
N ASP A 70 2.20 -6.26 -16.31
CA ASP A 70 1.77 -5.92 -17.67
C ASP A 70 2.98 -5.68 -18.58
N SER A 71 3.47 -6.78 -19.14
CA SER A 71 4.63 -6.78 -20.02
C SER A 71 4.39 -5.93 -21.28
N LYS A 72 3.17 -5.94 -21.84
CA LYS A 72 2.88 -5.19 -23.07
C LYS A 72 3.02 -3.69 -22.83
N ARG A 73 2.44 -3.20 -21.74
CA ARG A 73 2.53 -1.78 -21.36
C ARG A 73 3.93 -1.39 -20.91
N ALA A 74 4.68 -2.28 -20.27
CA ALA A 74 6.07 -2.02 -19.89
C ALA A 74 7.01 -1.84 -21.08
N TRP A 75 6.69 -2.44 -22.23
CA TRP A 75 7.50 -2.37 -23.46
C TRP A 75 6.97 -1.37 -24.50
N GLN A 76 5.92 -0.60 -24.19
CA GLN A 76 5.47 0.47 -25.08
C GLN A 76 6.51 1.59 -25.12
N ARG A 77 7.11 1.76 -26.31
CA ARG A 77 7.98 2.89 -26.65
C ARG A 77 7.16 4.05 -27.17
#